data_AF-A0A2S0PEP1-F1
#
_entry.id   AF-A0A2S0PEP1-F1
#
_cell.length_a   1.000
_cell.length_b   1.000
_cell.length_c   1.000
_cell.angle_alpha   90.00
_cell.angle_beta   90.00
_cell.angle_gamma   90.00
#
_symmetry.space_group_name_H-M   'P 1'
#
loop_
_entity.id
_entity.type
_entity.pdbx_description
1 polymer ?
#
loop_
_entity_poly.entity_id
_entity_poly.type
_entity_poly.pdbx_seq_one_letter_code
_entity_poly.pdbx_strand_id
1 'polypeptide(L)'
;MTTRLPNGAQATTIPDLWGKNVGGMLEVKNVQRLSMSNQLRTQIQIARDTGQPLNIVVSPRTINVSGEIIEGVRKTGGGVYRYNPKSGNLTKF
;
A
#
# COMPACT_ATOMS: atom_id res chain seq x y z
N MET A 1 6.42 12.49 5.62
CA MET A 1 6.19 12.02 7.01
C MET A 1 7.16 10.92 7.38
N THR A 2 7.42 10.73 8.67
CA THR A 2 8.55 9.90 9.13
C THR A 2 8.09 8.92 10.20
N THR A 3 8.60 7.68 10.14
CA THR A 3 8.46 6.68 11.21
C THR A 3 9.78 5.96 11.46
N ARG A 4 9.85 5.25 12.59
CA ARG A 4 10.94 4.34 12.90
C ARG A 4 10.56 2.93 12.47
N LEU A 5 11.33 2.36 11.56
CA LEU A 5 11.15 0.99 11.10
C LEU A 5 11.58 -0.02 12.20
N PRO A 6 11.15 -1.29 12.13
CA PRO A 6 11.50 -2.31 13.13
C PRO A 6 13.02 -2.50 13.34
N ASN A 7 13.83 -2.18 12.35
CA ASN A 7 15.30 -2.22 12.43
C ASN A 7 15.92 -0.95 13.07
N GLY A 8 15.11 -0.04 13.62
CA GLY A 8 15.56 1.20 14.26
C GLY A 8 15.86 2.35 13.30
N ALA A 9 15.83 2.13 11.99
CA ALA A 9 16.06 3.18 10.99
C ALA A 9 14.89 4.17 10.94
N GLN A 10 15.18 5.47 10.84
CA GLN A 10 14.17 6.46 10.47
C GLN A 10 13.96 6.44 8.96
N ALA A 11 12.71 6.43 8.53
CA ALA A 11 12.35 6.46 7.13
C ALA A 11 11.26 7.49 6.87
N THR A 12 11.41 8.26 5.80
CA THR A 12 10.45 9.27 5.37
C THR A 12 9.73 8.79 4.11
N THR A 13 8.41 8.99 4.08
CA THR A 13 7.55 8.65 2.95
C THR A 13 6.49 9.73 2.73
N ILE A 14 5.90 9.72 1.53
CA ILE A 14 4.69 10.45 1.17
C ILE A 14 3.80 9.43 0.43
N PRO A 15 2.57 9.17 0.90
CA PRO A 15 1.61 8.35 0.14
C PRO A 15 1.06 9.14 -1.05
N ASP A 16 0.61 8.42 -2.08
CA ASP A 16 0.03 9.05 -3.26
C ASP A 16 -1.24 9.85 -2.91
N LEU A 17 -2.11 9.28 -2.05
CA LEU A 17 -3.24 10.00 -1.46
C LEU A 17 -3.41 9.64 0.02
N TRP A 18 -3.99 10.59 0.76
CA TRP A 18 -4.38 10.38 2.15
C TRP A 18 -5.59 11.25 2.52
N GLY A 19 -6.64 10.61 3.00
CA GLY A 19 -7.77 11.24 3.66
C GLY A 19 -8.91 10.27 3.88
N LYS A 20 -9.93 10.69 4.64
CA LYS A 20 -11.16 9.90 4.81
C LYS A 20 -11.88 9.67 3.48
N ASN A 21 -11.82 10.64 2.56
CA ASN A 21 -12.40 10.60 1.22
C ASN A 21 -11.74 9.57 0.28
N VAL A 22 -10.55 9.08 0.61
CA VAL A 22 -9.83 8.05 -0.17
C VAL A 22 -9.70 6.73 0.59
N GLY A 23 -10.42 6.58 1.71
CA GLY A 23 -10.45 5.36 2.50
C GLY A 23 -9.23 5.15 3.41
N GLY A 24 -8.52 6.22 3.81
CA GLY A 24 -7.31 6.16 4.63
C GLY A 24 -6.09 6.60 3.85
N MET A 25 -5.12 5.70 3.70
CA MET A 25 -3.90 5.89 2.91
C MET A 25 -3.99 5.07 1.61
N LEU A 26 -3.55 5.65 0.49
CA LEU A 26 -3.55 4.99 -0.82
C LEU A 26 -2.16 5.06 -1.46
N GLU A 27 -1.76 3.95 -2.07
CA GLU A 27 -0.55 3.86 -2.90
C GLU A 27 -0.89 3.17 -4.23
N VAL A 28 -0.38 3.70 -5.34
CA VAL A 28 -0.61 3.18 -6.70
C VAL A 28 0.69 2.67 -7.30
N LYS A 29 0.69 1.43 -7.84
CA LYS A 29 1.89 0.82 -8.44
C LYS A 29 1.62 0.28 -9.85
N ASN A 30 2.56 0.54 -10.76
CA ASN A 30 2.51 0.04 -12.14
C ASN A 30 3.71 -0.88 -12.46
N VAL A 31 3.81 -2.01 -11.76
CA VAL A 31 4.93 -2.96 -11.90
C VAL A 31 4.43 -4.37 -12.22
N GLN A 32 5.25 -5.22 -12.83
CA GLN A 32 4.88 -6.63 -13.06
C GLN A 32 4.91 -7.47 -11.78
N ARG A 33 5.95 -7.27 -10.97
CA ARG A 33 6.15 -7.94 -9.68
C ARG A 33 6.37 -6.87 -8.62
N LEU A 34 5.54 -6.86 -7.58
CA LEU A 34 5.64 -5.92 -6.47
C LEU A 34 6.23 -6.63 -5.25
N SER A 35 7.39 -6.16 -4.80
CA SER A 35 8.09 -6.63 -3.60
C SER A 35 8.19 -5.52 -2.55
N MET A 36 8.47 -5.91 -1.31
CA MET A 36 8.53 -4.97 -0.18
C MET A 36 9.63 -3.93 -0.38
N SER A 37 9.23 -2.66 -0.50
CA SER A 37 10.15 -1.52 -0.53
C SER A 37 10.22 -0.84 0.84
N ASN A 38 11.24 -0.01 1.06
CA ASN A 38 11.30 0.82 2.27
C ASN A 38 10.11 1.78 2.36
N GLN A 39 9.65 2.34 1.23
CA GLN A 39 8.46 3.19 1.17
C GLN A 39 7.22 2.44 1.67
N LEU A 40 6.97 1.24 1.13
CA LEU A 40 5.81 0.42 1.52
C LEU A 40 5.90 -0.02 2.99
N ARG A 41 7.10 -0.41 3.46
CA ARG A 41 7.30 -0.75 4.88
C ARG A 41 6.98 0.43 5.79
N THR A 42 7.42 1.62 5.41
CA THR A 42 7.17 2.88 6.14
C THR A 42 5.68 3.20 6.17
N GLN A 43 5.00 3.14 5.01
CA GLN A 43 3.56 3.41 4.91
C GLN A 43 2.72 2.40 5.68
N ILE A 44 3.04 1.10 5.62
CA ILE A 44 2.38 0.07 6.42
C ILE A 44 2.52 0.36 7.91
N GLN A 45 3.73 0.72 8.36
CA GLN A 45 3.96 1.05 9.76
C GLN A 45 3.13 2.27 10.19
N ILE A 46 3.17 3.36 9.41
CA ILE A 46 2.40 4.58 9.73
C ILE A 46 0.89 4.31 9.72
N ALA A 47 0.40 3.53 8.76
CA ALA A 47 -1.01 3.14 8.70
C ALA A 47 -1.44 2.37 9.96
N ARG A 48 -0.59 1.46 10.47
CA ARG A 48 -0.84 0.78 11.77
C ARG A 48 -0.81 1.76 12.93
N ASP A 49 0.22 2.59 13.03
CA ASP A 49 0.42 3.52 14.14
C ASP A 49 -0.72 4.55 14.24
N THR A 50 -1.26 4.95 13.09
CA THR A 50 -2.37 5.93 13.00
C THR A 50 -3.76 5.28 12.99
N GLY A 51 -3.84 3.94 12.99
CA GLY A 51 -5.11 3.21 12.94
C GLY A 51 -5.88 3.40 11.64
N GLN A 52 -5.19 3.65 10.52
CA GLN A 52 -5.81 3.90 9.23
C GLN A 52 -5.57 2.76 8.24
N PRO A 53 -6.54 2.46 7.35
CA PRO A 53 -6.33 1.49 6.29
C PRO A 53 -5.27 1.99 5.30
N LEU A 54 -4.37 1.12 4.88
CA LEU A 54 -3.55 1.32 3.69
C LEU A 54 -4.10 0.49 2.54
N ASN A 55 -4.50 1.12 1.46
CA ASN A 55 -4.92 0.43 0.24
C ASN A 55 -3.84 0.55 -0.84
N ILE A 56 -3.53 -0.56 -1.51
CA ILE A 56 -2.61 -0.56 -2.65
C ILE A 56 -3.41 -0.87 -3.91
N VAL A 57 -3.32 0.01 -4.90
CA VAL A 57 -3.91 -0.20 -6.23
C VAL A 57 -2.81 -0.53 -7.22
N VAL A 58 -2.92 -1.67 -7.88
CA VAL A 58 -1.97 -2.14 -8.89
C VAL A 58 -2.59 -2.16 -10.28
N SER A 59 -1.75 -2.02 -11.30
CA SER A 59 -2.19 -2.05 -12.69
C SER A 59 -2.47 -3.47 -13.19
N PRO A 60 -3.15 -3.64 -14.35
CA PRO A 60 -3.46 -4.96 -14.89
C PRO A 60 -2.25 -5.82 -15.25
N ARG A 61 -1.08 -5.19 -15.47
CA ARG A 61 0.17 -5.89 -15.77
C ARG A 61 0.84 -6.50 -14.53
N THR A 62 0.35 -6.19 -13.32
CA THR A 62 0.87 -6.80 -12.09
C THR A 62 0.41 -8.25 -12.01
N ILE A 63 1.35 -9.16 -12.14
CA ILE A 63 1.12 -10.62 -12.09
C ILE A 63 1.41 -11.19 -10.70
N ASN A 64 2.19 -10.48 -9.88
CA ASN A 64 2.54 -10.94 -8.54
C ASN A 64 2.73 -9.76 -7.57
N VAL A 65 2.26 -9.96 -6.34
CA VAL A 65 2.51 -9.10 -5.17
C VAL A 65 3.02 -10.01 -4.06
N SER A 66 4.09 -9.62 -3.37
CA SER A 66 4.67 -10.44 -2.32
C SER A 66 3.68 -10.67 -1.16
N GLY A 67 3.72 -11.85 -0.56
CA GLY A 67 2.87 -12.20 0.58
C GLY A 67 3.02 -11.24 1.76
N GLU A 68 4.26 -10.76 2.01
CA GLU A 68 4.56 -9.77 3.04
C GLU A 68 3.79 -8.45 2.87
N ILE A 69 3.60 -7.99 1.62
CA ILE A 69 2.80 -6.80 1.34
C ILE A 69 1.33 -7.06 1.64
N ILE A 70 0.80 -8.19 1.14
CA ILE A 70 -0.61 -8.54 1.32
C ILE A 70 -0.94 -8.66 2.81
N GLU A 71 -0.12 -9.38 3.57
CA GLU A 71 -0.28 -9.53 5.02
C GLU A 71 -0.10 -8.19 5.74
N GLY A 72 0.94 -7.43 5.35
CA GLY A 72 1.26 -6.13 5.91
C GLY A 72 0.10 -5.16 5.85
N VAL A 73 -0.50 -5.05 4.66
CA VAL A 73 -1.67 -4.23 4.35
C VAL A 73 -2.93 -4.73 5.05
N ARG A 74 -3.21 -6.05 5.03
CA ARG A 74 -4.39 -6.60 5.74
C ARG A 74 -4.41 -6.26 7.22
N LYS A 75 -3.24 -6.27 7.88
CA LYS A 75 -3.10 -5.88 9.29
C LYS A 75 -3.40 -4.40 9.57
N THR A 76 -3.48 -3.55 8.54
CA THR A 76 -3.94 -2.14 8.67
C THR A 76 -5.46 -2.00 8.54
N GLY A 77 -6.17 -3.07 8.16
CA GLY A 77 -7.58 -3.01 7.74
C GLY A 77 -7.78 -2.67 6.26
N GLY A 78 -6.71 -2.46 5.49
CA GLY A 78 -6.77 -2.22 4.04
C GLY A 78 -6.57 -3.46 3.17
N GLY A 79 -6.45 -3.24 1.86
CA GLY A 79 -6.34 -4.32 0.88
C GLY A 79 -5.44 -3.98 -0.32
N VAL A 80 -5.16 -5.01 -1.13
CA VAL A 80 -4.54 -4.86 -2.45
C VAL A 80 -5.62 -5.09 -3.51
N TYR A 81 -5.69 -4.16 -4.45
CA TYR A 81 -6.71 -4.15 -5.50
C TYR A 81 -6.05 -3.97 -6.86
N ARG A 82 -6.63 -4.58 -7.88
CA ARG A 82 -6.27 -4.37 -9.28
C ARG A 82 -7.28 -3.42 -9.92
N TYR A 83 -6.78 -2.34 -10.50
CA TYR A 83 -7.60 -1.40 -11.26
C TYR A 83 -7.42 -1.61 -12.76
N ASN A 84 -8.52 -1.78 -13.50
CA ASN A 84 -8.51 -1.82 -14.95
C ASN A 84 -8.94 -0.45 -15.52
N PRO A 85 -8.02 0.35 -16.09
CA PRO A 85 -8.35 1.67 -16.61
C PRO A 85 -9.24 1.64 -17.85
N LYS A 86 -9.32 0.51 -18.58
CA LYS A 86 -10.19 0.38 -19.75
C LYS A 86 -11.66 0.23 -19.38
N SER A 87 -11.94 -0.46 -18.27
CA SER A 87 -13.32 -0.74 -17.84
C SER A 87 -13.74 0.03 -16.59
N GLY A 88 -12.80 0.70 -15.90
CA GLY A 88 -13.04 1.35 -14.61
C GLY A 88 -13.19 0.37 -13.43
N ASN A 89 -13.00 -0.94 -13.64
CA ASN A 89 -13.23 -1.94 -12.60
C ASN A 89 -12.09 -1.99 -11.59
N LEU A 90 -12.47 -2.09 -10.31
CA LEU A 90 -11.58 -2.34 -9.19
C LEU A 90 -11.91 -3.72 -8.59
N THR A 91 -10.95 -4.65 -8.61
CA THR A 91 -11.12 -6.00 -8.08
C THR A 91 -10.07 -6.31 -7.03
N LYS A 92 -10.35 -7.23 -6.11
CA LYS A 92 -9.33 -7.69 -5.15
C LYS A 92 -8.20 -8.41 -5.91
N PHE A 93 -6.95 -8.14 -5.52
CA PHE A 93 -5.76 -8.79 -6.09
C PHE A 93 -5.56 -10.19 -5.52
#